data_AF-A0A1R1XCI6-F1
#
_entry.id   AF-A0A1R1XCI6-F1
#
_cell.length_a   1.000
_cell.length_b   1.000
_cell.length_c   1.000
_cell.angle_alpha   90.00
_cell.angle_beta   90.00
_cell.angle_gamma   90.00
#
_symmetry.space_group_name_H-M   'P 1'
#
loop_
_entity.id
_entity.type
_entity.pdbx_description
1 polymer ?
#
loop_
_entity_poly.entity_id
_entity_poly.type
_entity_poly.pdbx_seq_one_letter_code
_entity_poly.pdbx_strand_id
1 'polypeptide(L)'
;GATINNDNVSRTIKTGNDLVCVPGAKQQILKYFAAQHETSTATDLRANSSEKPEPHSSKISKCYLLYVGSNDFTSEMLPDLFSETKRLSSIERAAEVRSLVDLLVRSTSETKVKIIVVGMRPREDYPGIVSACSKQDSKFSRESVQSGVVEFNTELKSLIDDAISIHSSKASIVFYDIYSRMKQIASNLDMFGFNNDISKTFSQNSSSANNTTDPVTSDFLFWDSYHLGHKAQILIMKDLENLAPDYFS
;
A
#
# COMPACT_ATOMS: atom_id res chain seq x y z
N GLY A 1 -0.58 -4.31 6.29
CA GLY A 1 -0.95 -4.15 4.87
C GLY A 1 -1.20 -5.52 4.26
N ALA A 2 -1.35 -5.62 2.94
CA ALA A 2 -1.25 -6.89 2.22
C ALA A 2 0.21 -7.20 1.87
N THR A 3 0.55 -8.48 1.69
CA THR A 3 1.79 -8.87 0.99
C THR A 3 1.64 -8.58 -0.51
N ILE A 4 2.75 -8.52 -1.26
CA ILE A 4 2.69 -8.26 -2.71
C ILE A 4 2.08 -9.47 -3.43
N ASN A 5 2.63 -10.65 -3.16
CA ASN A 5 2.28 -11.90 -3.83
C ASN A 5 2.45 -13.09 -2.88
N ASN A 6 1.35 -13.83 -2.64
CA ASN A 6 1.37 -15.01 -1.76
C ASN A 6 2.24 -16.16 -2.26
N ASP A 7 2.63 -16.17 -3.54
CA ASP A 7 3.56 -17.17 -4.08
C ASP A 7 4.97 -17.00 -3.47
N ASN A 8 5.29 -15.81 -2.94
CA ASN A 8 6.58 -15.49 -2.32
C ASN A 8 6.46 -15.42 -0.79
N VAL A 9 5.53 -14.59 -0.31
CA VAL A 9 5.29 -14.34 1.12
C VAL A 9 3.79 -14.27 1.36
N SER A 10 3.32 -15.06 2.30
CA SER A 10 1.92 -15.05 2.74
C SER A 10 1.80 -14.90 4.25
N ARG A 11 0.67 -14.38 4.71
CA ARG A 11 0.35 -14.31 6.14
C ARG A 11 -0.79 -15.26 6.44
N THR A 12 -0.62 -16.09 7.45
CA THR A 12 -1.71 -16.92 7.98
C THR A 12 -2.21 -16.29 9.27
N ILE A 13 -3.52 -16.15 9.39
CA ILE A 13 -4.17 -15.70 10.62
C ILE A 13 -5.10 -16.78 11.14
N LYS A 14 -5.25 -16.85 12.47
CA LYS A 14 -6.22 -17.74 13.10
C LYS A 14 -7.57 -17.03 13.16
N THR A 15 -8.60 -17.67 12.62
CA THR A 15 -10.00 -17.19 12.67
C THR A 15 -10.84 -18.27 13.33
N GLY A 16 -11.10 -18.14 14.64
CA GLY A 16 -11.72 -19.22 15.42
C GLY A 16 -10.79 -20.43 15.50
N ASN A 17 -11.24 -21.57 14.96
CA ASN A 17 -10.45 -22.80 14.89
C ASN A 17 -9.66 -22.95 13.58
N ASP A 18 -9.94 -22.11 12.59
CA ASP A 18 -9.35 -22.24 11.26
C ASP A 18 -8.10 -21.36 11.09
N LEU A 19 -7.21 -21.82 10.21
CA LEU A 19 -6.08 -21.04 9.72
C LEU A 19 -6.41 -20.54 8.32
N VAL A 20 -6.44 -19.21 8.15
CA VAL A 20 -6.77 -18.56 6.89
C VAL A 20 -5.56 -17.83 6.34
N CYS A 21 -5.21 -18.12 5.09
CA CYS A 21 -4.21 -17.37 4.34
C CYS A 21 -4.80 -16.03 3.89
N VAL A 22 -4.23 -14.93 4.36
CA VAL A 22 -4.62 -13.58 3.98
C VAL A 22 -4.18 -13.33 2.54
N PRO A 23 -5.08 -12.88 1.64
CA PRO A 23 -4.74 -12.68 0.24
C PRO A 23 -3.78 -11.49 0.08
N GLY A 24 -2.66 -11.73 -0.60
CA GLY A 24 -1.76 -10.69 -1.09
C GLY A 24 -2.40 -9.89 -2.23
N ALA A 25 -1.73 -8.82 -2.63
CA ALA A 25 -2.25 -7.89 -3.62
C ALA A 25 -2.51 -8.56 -4.98
N LYS A 26 -1.61 -9.44 -5.45
CA LYS A 26 -1.84 -10.25 -6.66
C LYS A 26 -3.16 -11.02 -6.57
N GLN A 27 -3.37 -11.74 -5.46
CA GLN A 27 -4.57 -12.54 -5.25
C GLN A 27 -5.83 -11.68 -5.14
N GLN A 28 -5.75 -10.50 -4.50
CA GLN A 28 -6.86 -9.54 -4.43
C GLN A 28 -7.25 -9.02 -5.82
N ILE A 29 -6.27 -8.65 -6.66
CA ILE A 29 -6.52 -8.17 -8.03
C ILE A 29 -7.17 -9.27 -8.87
N LEU A 30 -6.63 -10.49 -8.83
CA LEU A 30 -7.20 -11.62 -9.57
C LEU A 30 -8.64 -11.91 -9.15
N LYS A 31 -8.91 -11.93 -7.84
CA LYS A 31 -10.26 -12.17 -7.30
C LYS A 31 -11.24 -11.07 -7.69
N TYR A 32 -10.79 -9.81 -7.66
CA TYR A 32 -11.61 -8.66 -8.06
C TYR A 32 -12.08 -8.80 -9.52
N PHE A 33 -11.16 -9.05 -10.46
CA PHE A 33 -11.54 -9.16 -11.87
C PHE A 33 -12.33 -10.43 -12.19
N ALA A 34 -12.06 -11.55 -11.52
CA ALA A 34 -12.88 -12.75 -11.64
C ALA A 34 -14.36 -12.46 -11.29
N ALA A 35 -14.60 -11.78 -10.16
CA ALA A 35 -15.96 -11.40 -9.74
C ALA A 35 -16.64 -10.43 -10.72
N GLN A 36 -15.89 -9.51 -11.33
CA GLN A 36 -16.44 -8.61 -12.36
C GLN A 36 -16.88 -9.39 -13.61
N HIS A 37 -16.08 -10.35 -14.08
CA HIS A 37 -16.43 -11.18 -15.24
C HIS A 37 -17.67 -12.06 -15.01
N GLU A 38 -17.83 -12.63 -13.81
CA GLU A 38 -19.03 -13.39 -13.43
C GLU A 38 -20.28 -12.50 -13.44
N THR A 39 -20.15 -11.25 -12.99
CA THR A 39 -21.27 -10.30 -12.96
C THR A 39 -21.66 -9.85 -14.37
N SER A 40 -20.68 -9.59 -15.25
CA SER A 40 -20.94 -9.25 -16.65
C SER A 40 -21.60 -10.39 -17.42
N THR A 41 -21.11 -11.62 -17.29
CA THR A 41 -21.70 -12.78 -17.99
C THR A 41 -23.14 -13.09 -17.53
N ALA A 42 -23.45 -12.87 -16.24
CA ALA A 42 -24.81 -12.97 -15.73
C ALA A 42 -25.76 -11.87 -16.26
N THR A 43 -25.21 -10.67 -16.57
CA THR A 43 -25.97 -9.52 -17.09
C THR A 43 -26.19 -9.63 -18.60
N ASP A 44 -25.20 -10.12 -19.35
CA ASP A 44 -25.29 -10.34 -20.80
C ASP A 44 -26.33 -11.41 -21.17
N LEU A 45 -26.55 -12.40 -20.31
CA LEU A 45 -27.66 -13.36 -20.48
C LEU A 45 -29.06 -12.74 -20.32
N ARG A 46 -29.16 -11.50 -19.82
CA ARG A 46 -30.43 -10.75 -19.66
C ARG A 46 -30.58 -9.59 -20.65
N ALA A 47 -29.51 -9.14 -21.31
CA ALA A 47 -29.53 -7.96 -22.17
C ALA A 47 -29.31 -8.32 -23.65
N ASN A 48 -30.37 -8.71 -24.34
CA ASN A 48 -30.44 -8.58 -25.80
C ASN A 48 -30.79 -7.12 -26.15
N SER A 49 -29.80 -6.22 -26.12
CA SER A 49 -29.96 -4.90 -26.74
C SER A 49 -28.66 -4.42 -27.36
N SER A 50 -28.75 -4.20 -28.66
CA SER A 50 -27.71 -3.76 -29.58
C SER A 50 -27.30 -2.31 -29.31
N GLU A 51 -26.36 -2.07 -28.40
CA GLU A 51 -25.73 -0.75 -28.29
C GLU A 51 -24.45 -0.71 -29.13
N LYS A 52 -24.41 0.28 -30.03
CA LYS A 52 -23.23 0.58 -30.85
C LYS A 52 -22.06 1.00 -29.95
N PRO A 53 -20.82 0.61 -30.27
CA PRO A 53 -19.67 1.05 -29.48
C PRO A 53 -19.53 2.57 -29.58
N GLU A 54 -19.62 3.25 -28.43
CA GLU A 54 -19.25 4.65 -28.34
C GLU A 54 -17.76 4.82 -28.69
N PRO A 55 -17.39 5.94 -29.36
CA PRO A 55 -16.01 6.21 -29.71
C PRO A 55 -15.13 6.23 -28.47
N HIS A 56 -13.87 5.77 -28.61
CA HIS A 56 -12.87 5.68 -27.55
C HIS A 56 -12.83 6.95 -26.67
N SER A 57 -13.54 6.90 -25.55
CA SER A 57 -13.55 8.00 -24.59
C SER A 57 -12.19 8.08 -23.91
N SER A 58 -11.59 9.28 -23.95
CA SER A 58 -10.37 9.61 -23.23
C SER A 58 -10.61 9.82 -21.73
N LYS A 59 -11.87 9.73 -21.27
CA LYS A 59 -12.27 9.91 -19.88
C LYS A 59 -11.79 8.73 -19.04
N ILE A 60 -11.14 9.03 -17.92
CA ILE A 60 -10.76 8.04 -16.91
C ILE A 60 -12.02 7.60 -16.18
N SER A 61 -12.37 6.31 -16.26
CA SER A 61 -13.58 5.75 -15.63
C SER A 61 -13.33 5.13 -14.26
N LYS A 62 -12.09 4.67 -14.01
CA LYS A 62 -11.69 4.02 -12.75
C LYS A 62 -10.30 4.46 -12.31
N CYS A 63 -10.13 4.59 -10.99
CA CYS A 63 -8.85 4.84 -10.34
C CYS A 63 -8.50 3.66 -9.42
N TYR A 64 -7.34 3.03 -9.66
CA TYR A 64 -6.78 1.99 -8.82
C TYR A 64 -5.68 2.58 -7.94
N LEU A 65 -5.73 2.31 -6.63
CA LEU A 65 -4.68 2.67 -5.68
C LEU A 65 -3.90 1.40 -5.29
N LEU A 66 -2.64 1.32 -5.70
CA LEU A 66 -1.75 0.20 -5.37
C LEU A 66 -0.79 0.62 -4.25
N TYR A 67 -1.09 0.20 -3.03
CA TYR A 67 -0.26 0.46 -1.85
C TYR A 67 0.02 -0.83 -1.06
N VAL A 68 1.17 -1.44 -1.33
CA VAL A 68 1.48 -2.84 -0.97
C VAL A 68 2.97 -3.00 -0.60
N GLY A 69 3.38 -4.18 -0.12
CA GLY A 69 4.79 -4.49 0.16
C GLY A 69 5.22 -4.34 1.62
N SER A 70 4.49 -3.58 2.42
CA SER A 70 4.84 -3.38 3.84
C SER A 70 4.95 -4.68 4.64
N ASN A 71 4.17 -5.70 4.30
CA ASN A 71 4.25 -6.99 5.00
C ASN A 71 5.47 -7.82 4.54
N ASP A 72 5.89 -7.70 3.27
CA ASP A 72 7.05 -8.39 2.71
C ASP A 72 8.36 -7.92 3.40
N PHE A 73 8.44 -6.64 3.79
CA PHE A 73 9.52 -6.14 4.66
C PHE A 73 9.35 -6.59 6.12
N THR A 74 8.11 -6.75 6.59
CA THR A 74 7.85 -7.17 7.98
C THR A 74 8.19 -8.64 8.19
N SER A 75 8.00 -9.49 7.17
CA SER A 75 8.27 -10.93 7.26
C SER A 75 9.75 -11.23 7.52
N GLU A 76 10.65 -10.36 7.07
CA GLU A 76 12.07 -10.49 7.38
C GLU A 76 12.37 -10.35 8.87
N MET A 77 11.69 -9.43 9.54
CA MET A 77 11.92 -9.10 10.95
C MET A 77 11.08 -9.95 11.90
N LEU A 78 9.92 -10.44 11.43
CA LEU A 78 8.98 -11.24 12.21
C LEU A 78 8.61 -12.53 11.45
N PRO A 79 9.59 -13.41 11.16
CA PRO A 79 9.37 -14.57 10.30
C PRO A 79 8.29 -15.53 10.83
N ASP A 80 8.11 -15.62 12.15
CA ASP A 80 7.10 -16.51 12.76
C ASP A 80 5.65 -16.12 12.42
N LEU A 81 5.43 -14.89 11.94
CA LEU A 81 4.10 -14.40 11.56
C LEU A 81 3.77 -14.63 10.08
N PHE A 82 4.72 -15.14 9.29
CA PHE A 82 4.60 -15.25 7.84
C PHE A 82 5.07 -16.62 7.36
N SER A 83 4.48 -17.08 6.26
CA SER A 83 5.00 -18.20 5.49
C SER A 83 5.72 -17.63 4.28
N GLU A 84 7.03 -17.84 4.24
CA GLU A 84 7.91 -17.36 3.17
C GLU A 84 8.41 -18.53 2.34
N THR A 85 8.00 -18.56 1.07
CA THR A 85 8.43 -19.57 0.09
C THR A 85 9.65 -19.09 -0.68
N LYS A 86 9.73 -17.80 -0.98
CA LYS A 86 10.89 -17.18 -1.64
C LYS A 86 11.17 -15.81 -1.04
N ARG A 87 12.39 -15.63 -0.54
CA ARG A 87 12.90 -14.30 -0.16
C ARG A 87 13.31 -13.52 -1.40
N LEU A 88 12.68 -12.39 -1.60
CA LEU A 88 13.01 -11.44 -2.67
C LEU A 88 13.88 -10.31 -2.12
N SER A 89 14.86 -9.87 -2.91
CA SER A 89 15.56 -8.60 -2.71
C SER A 89 14.62 -7.39 -2.85
N SER A 90 15.07 -6.20 -2.43
CA SER A 90 14.32 -4.95 -2.61
C SER A 90 13.97 -4.71 -4.08
N ILE A 91 14.91 -4.97 -4.98
CA ILE A 91 14.75 -4.83 -6.43
C ILE A 91 13.71 -5.82 -6.97
N GLU A 92 13.81 -7.10 -6.59
CA GLU A 92 12.82 -8.11 -7.01
C GLU A 92 11.41 -7.80 -6.49
N ARG A 93 11.27 -7.25 -5.28
CA ARG A 93 9.96 -6.80 -4.77
C ARG A 93 9.40 -5.64 -5.57
N ALA A 94 10.24 -4.68 -5.96
CA ALA A 94 9.83 -3.58 -6.81
C ALA A 94 9.32 -4.10 -8.17
N ALA A 95 10.01 -5.09 -8.75
CA ALA A 95 9.58 -5.78 -9.96
C ALA A 95 8.23 -6.52 -9.78
N GLU A 96 7.99 -7.17 -8.63
CA GLU A 96 6.69 -7.78 -8.34
C GLU A 96 5.58 -6.72 -8.27
N VAL A 97 5.79 -5.57 -7.63
CA VAL A 97 4.80 -4.48 -7.62
C VAL A 97 4.55 -3.93 -9.03
N ARG A 98 5.61 -3.77 -9.83
CA ARG A 98 5.48 -3.39 -11.24
C ARG A 98 4.62 -4.38 -12.03
N SER A 99 4.77 -5.67 -11.78
CA SER A 99 3.95 -6.72 -12.43
C SER A 99 2.45 -6.63 -12.06
N LEU A 100 2.12 -6.10 -10.87
CA LEU A 100 0.74 -5.84 -10.48
C LEU A 100 0.13 -4.69 -11.28
N VAL A 101 0.93 -3.70 -11.66
CA VAL A 101 0.49 -2.64 -12.59
C VAL A 101 0.17 -3.25 -13.96
N ASP A 102 1.03 -4.12 -14.49
CA ASP A 102 0.72 -4.85 -15.74
C ASP A 102 -0.56 -5.68 -15.61
N LEU A 103 -0.76 -6.32 -14.46
CA LEU A 103 -1.97 -7.07 -14.15
C LEU A 103 -3.22 -6.19 -14.17
N LEU A 104 -3.19 -5.03 -13.51
CA LEU A 104 -4.32 -4.08 -13.53
C LEU A 104 -4.65 -3.61 -14.95
N VAL A 105 -3.63 -3.22 -15.73
CA VAL A 105 -3.82 -2.71 -17.09
C VAL A 105 -4.33 -3.79 -18.04
N ARG A 106 -3.81 -5.03 -17.96
CA ARG A 106 -4.28 -6.11 -18.84
C ARG A 106 -5.68 -6.61 -18.48
N SER A 107 -6.02 -6.64 -17.18
CA SER A 107 -7.28 -7.21 -16.70
C SER A 107 -8.46 -6.24 -16.75
N THR A 108 -8.22 -4.93 -16.76
CA THR A 108 -9.30 -3.94 -16.84
C THR A 108 -9.96 -3.92 -18.22
N SER A 109 -11.29 -3.93 -18.26
CA SER A 109 -12.11 -3.76 -19.47
C SER A 109 -12.27 -2.29 -19.88
N GLU A 110 -11.93 -1.37 -18.98
CA GLU A 110 -12.00 0.07 -19.21
C GLU A 110 -11.05 0.52 -20.34
N THR A 111 -11.48 1.51 -21.12
CA THR A 111 -10.67 2.11 -22.20
C THR A 111 -9.48 2.88 -21.65
N LYS A 112 -9.67 3.59 -20.53
CA LYS A 112 -8.61 4.34 -19.85
C LYS A 112 -8.82 4.37 -18.34
N VAL A 113 -7.76 4.03 -17.60
CA VAL A 113 -7.77 4.02 -16.12
C VAL A 113 -6.69 4.91 -15.53
N LYS A 114 -6.83 5.23 -14.24
CA LYS A 114 -5.76 5.83 -13.44
C LYS A 114 -5.20 4.80 -12.47
N ILE A 115 -3.89 4.76 -12.30
CA ILE A 115 -3.22 3.89 -11.34
C ILE A 115 -2.27 4.75 -10.51
N ILE A 116 -2.54 4.88 -9.22
CA ILE A 116 -1.63 5.51 -8.27
C ILE A 116 -0.84 4.39 -7.60
N VAL A 117 0.47 4.36 -7.82
CA VAL A 117 1.40 3.42 -7.17
C VAL A 117 2.08 4.15 -6.02
N VAL A 118 1.84 3.68 -4.80
CA VAL A 118 2.37 4.30 -3.60
C VAL A 118 3.66 3.59 -3.21
N GLY A 119 4.74 4.36 -3.04
CA GLY A 119 6.00 3.85 -2.51
C GLY A 119 5.89 3.25 -1.11
N MET A 120 6.97 2.68 -0.63
CA MET A 120 7.10 2.22 0.75
C MET A 120 7.31 3.41 1.69
N ARG A 121 6.61 3.43 2.83
CA ARG A 121 6.83 4.40 3.90
C ARG A 121 8.21 4.20 4.58
N PRO A 122 8.76 5.18 5.30
CA PRO A 122 10.03 5.04 6.01
C PRO A 122 9.90 4.07 7.18
N ARG A 123 10.11 2.78 6.91
CA ARG A 123 9.90 1.70 7.87
C ARG A 123 10.80 1.84 9.08
N GLU A 124 11.99 2.38 8.89
CA GLU A 124 12.98 2.63 9.93
C GLU A 124 12.51 3.61 11.02
N ASP A 125 11.42 4.35 10.78
CA ASP A 125 10.84 5.32 11.72
C ASP A 125 9.63 4.77 12.48
N TYR A 126 9.13 3.58 12.12
CA TYR A 126 7.97 2.99 12.80
C TYR A 126 8.35 2.47 14.19
N PRO A 127 7.59 2.78 15.27
CA PRO A 127 7.99 2.41 16.64
C PRO A 127 8.24 0.91 16.83
N GLY A 128 7.47 0.04 16.18
CA GLY A 128 7.66 -1.41 16.23
C GLY A 128 8.93 -1.88 15.53
N ILE A 129 9.35 -1.18 14.47
CA ILE A 129 10.59 -1.47 13.73
C ILE A 129 11.79 -0.95 14.51
N VAL A 130 11.71 0.27 15.04
CA VAL A 130 12.73 0.84 15.94
C VAL A 130 12.96 -0.10 17.12
N SER A 131 11.89 -0.52 17.79
CA SER A 131 11.97 -1.47 18.91
C SER A 131 12.61 -2.81 18.51
N ALA A 132 12.28 -3.34 17.33
CA ALA A 132 12.87 -4.59 16.84
C ALA A 132 14.36 -4.44 16.50
N CYS A 133 14.79 -3.31 15.95
CA CYS A 133 16.20 -3.00 15.68
C CYS A 133 17.02 -2.78 16.96
N SER A 134 16.40 -2.30 18.03
CA SER A 134 17.08 -2.04 19.31
C SER A 134 17.28 -3.29 20.20
N LYS A 135 16.79 -4.47 19.80
CA LYS A 135 17.01 -5.71 20.56
C LYS A 135 18.48 -6.14 20.46
N GLN A 136 19.05 -6.64 21.55
CA GLN A 136 20.46 -7.04 21.63
C GLN A 136 20.86 -8.07 20.56
N ASP A 137 19.96 -9.02 20.25
CA ASP A 137 20.20 -10.06 19.24
C ASP A 137 19.59 -9.72 17.87
N SER A 138 19.29 -8.44 17.60
CA SER A 138 18.69 -8.04 16.34
C SER A 138 19.66 -8.21 15.18
N LYS A 139 19.20 -8.85 14.11
CA LYS A 139 19.94 -8.96 12.84
C LYS A 139 19.77 -7.72 11.94
N PHE A 140 18.96 -6.76 12.36
CA PHE A 140 18.60 -5.58 11.58
C PHE A 140 18.96 -4.31 12.34
N SER A 141 19.60 -3.36 11.67
CA SER A 141 19.74 -2.00 12.16
C SER A 141 18.72 -1.08 11.48
N ARG A 142 18.51 0.13 12.00
CA ARG A 142 17.63 1.11 11.36
C ARG A 142 18.18 1.50 9.99
N GLU A 143 19.49 1.62 9.88
CA GLU A 143 20.21 1.95 8.64
C GLU A 143 20.04 0.85 7.59
N SER A 144 20.11 -0.43 7.97
CA SER A 144 19.89 -1.52 7.02
C SER A 144 18.44 -1.55 6.51
N VAL A 145 17.46 -1.30 7.39
CA VAL A 145 16.05 -1.21 7.00
C VAL A 145 15.82 -0.01 6.08
N GLN A 146 16.37 1.15 6.43
CA GLN A 146 16.29 2.36 5.61
C GLN A 146 16.87 2.10 4.22
N SER A 147 18.07 1.51 4.14
CA SER A 147 18.74 1.20 2.88
C SER A 147 17.87 0.32 1.99
N GLY A 148 17.27 -0.75 2.53
CA GLY A 148 16.38 -1.62 1.76
C GLY A 148 15.11 -0.91 1.28
N VAL A 149 14.53 -0.03 2.10
CA VAL A 149 13.35 0.77 1.72
C VAL A 149 13.68 1.78 0.61
N VAL A 150 14.81 2.47 0.72
CA VAL A 150 15.28 3.43 -0.28
C VAL A 150 15.60 2.73 -1.59
N GLU A 151 16.27 1.57 -1.55
CA GLU A 151 16.56 0.75 -2.73
C GLU A 151 15.26 0.32 -3.42
N PHE A 152 14.30 -0.24 -2.67
CA PHE A 152 12.99 -0.62 -3.19
C PHE A 152 12.26 0.56 -3.84
N ASN A 153 12.21 1.72 -3.17
CA ASN A 153 11.49 2.89 -3.70
C ASN A 153 12.16 3.46 -4.94
N THR A 154 13.49 3.48 -4.98
CA THR A 154 14.26 3.97 -6.13
C THR A 154 14.01 3.08 -7.34
N GLU A 155 14.11 1.77 -7.17
CA GLU A 155 13.85 0.81 -8.23
C GLU A 155 12.40 0.85 -8.68
N LEU A 156 11.45 0.85 -7.73
CA LEU A 156 10.03 0.92 -8.05
C LEU A 156 9.70 2.18 -8.85
N LYS A 157 10.23 3.34 -8.45
CA LYS A 157 10.03 4.57 -9.21
C LYS A 157 10.54 4.44 -10.65
N SER A 158 11.74 3.90 -10.85
CA SER A 158 12.30 3.68 -12.19
C SER A 158 11.39 2.77 -13.04
N LEU A 159 10.96 1.64 -12.47
CA LEU A 159 10.09 0.70 -13.17
C LEU A 159 8.71 1.30 -13.49
N ILE A 160 8.19 2.17 -12.64
CA ILE A 160 6.94 2.90 -12.89
C ILE A 160 7.12 3.98 -13.95
N ASP A 161 8.24 4.70 -13.96
CA ASP A 161 8.56 5.66 -15.02
C ASP A 161 8.58 4.95 -16.40
N ASP A 162 9.15 3.74 -16.48
CA ASP A 162 9.07 2.90 -17.69
C ASP A 162 7.62 2.49 -18.01
N ALA A 163 6.85 2.08 -17.00
CA ALA A 163 5.45 1.67 -17.14
C ALA A 163 4.57 2.75 -17.75
N ILE A 164 4.81 4.01 -17.40
CA ILE A 164 4.06 5.16 -17.92
C ILE A 164 4.15 5.20 -19.45
N SER A 165 5.34 4.98 -20.00
CA SER A 165 5.52 4.97 -21.47
C SER A 165 4.79 3.79 -22.11
N ILE A 166 4.98 2.59 -21.55
CA ILE A 166 4.45 1.32 -22.07
C ILE A 166 2.91 1.33 -22.11
N HIS A 167 2.28 1.88 -21.07
CA HIS A 167 0.83 1.81 -20.87
C HIS A 167 0.10 3.12 -21.13
N SER A 168 0.77 4.14 -21.66
CA SER A 168 0.23 5.50 -21.86
C SER A 168 -1.11 5.57 -22.60
N SER A 169 -1.38 4.61 -23.49
CA SER A 169 -2.65 4.52 -24.23
C SER A 169 -3.83 4.03 -23.38
N LYS A 170 -3.59 3.19 -22.37
CA LYS A 170 -4.63 2.53 -21.55
C LYS A 170 -4.65 3.00 -20.09
N ALA A 171 -3.56 3.59 -19.60
CA ALA A 171 -3.45 4.00 -18.20
C ALA A 171 -2.71 5.34 -18.03
N SER A 172 -3.22 6.16 -17.11
CA SER A 172 -2.47 7.25 -16.47
C SER A 172 -1.89 6.71 -15.17
N ILE A 173 -0.57 6.48 -15.15
CA ILE A 173 0.12 5.92 -13.99
C ILE A 173 0.88 7.04 -13.28
N VAL A 174 0.79 7.07 -11.95
CA VAL A 174 1.49 8.05 -11.11
C VAL A 174 2.16 7.35 -9.95
N PHE A 175 3.42 7.66 -9.71
CA PHE A 175 4.13 7.25 -8.50
C PHE A 175 3.94 8.30 -7.40
N TYR A 176 3.47 7.88 -6.23
CA TYR A 176 3.38 8.72 -5.04
C TYR A 176 4.51 8.39 -4.06
N ASP A 177 5.45 9.33 -3.92
CA ASP A 177 6.56 9.27 -2.98
C ASP A 177 6.10 9.57 -1.54
N ILE A 178 5.40 8.59 -0.96
CA ILE A 178 4.99 8.64 0.43
C ILE A 178 6.18 8.61 1.39
N TYR A 179 7.36 8.13 0.96
CA TYR A 179 8.54 8.08 1.80
C TYR A 179 9.00 9.49 2.16
N SER A 180 9.30 10.30 1.13
CA SER A 180 9.75 11.68 1.32
C SER A 180 8.70 12.51 2.04
N ARG A 181 7.42 12.29 1.73
CA ARG A 181 6.31 12.97 2.42
C ARG A 181 6.27 12.66 3.91
N MET A 182 6.40 11.38 4.28
CA MET A 182 6.43 10.99 5.69
C MET A 182 7.67 11.52 6.41
N LYS A 183 8.85 11.54 5.77
CA LYS A 183 10.05 12.17 6.35
C LYS A 183 9.84 13.66 6.57
N GLN A 184 9.18 14.36 5.63
CA GLN A 184 8.83 15.78 5.81
C GLN A 184 7.92 16.00 7.01
N ILE A 185 6.89 15.16 7.18
CA ILE A 185 5.99 15.23 8.34
C ILE A 185 6.75 14.97 9.64
N ALA A 186 7.53 13.90 9.69
CA ALA A 186 8.31 13.51 10.87
C ALA A 186 9.34 14.57 11.29
N SER A 187 9.95 15.27 10.33
CA SER A 187 10.89 16.36 10.62
C SER A 187 10.21 17.68 11.03
N ASN A 188 8.89 17.80 10.89
CA ASN A 188 8.15 19.05 11.14
C ASN A 188 6.82 18.80 11.88
N LEU A 189 6.83 17.96 12.92
CA LEU A 189 5.62 17.48 13.61
C LEU A 189 4.69 18.63 14.03
N ASP A 190 5.22 19.66 14.69
CA ASP A 190 4.47 20.83 15.14
C ASP A 190 3.76 21.56 13.99
N MET A 191 4.41 21.70 12.83
CA MET A 191 3.82 22.38 11.65
C MET A 191 2.59 21.63 11.13
N PHE A 192 2.57 20.31 11.29
CA PHE A 192 1.41 19.47 10.96
C PHE A 192 0.50 19.24 12.17
N GLY A 193 0.80 19.82 13.33
CA GLY A 193 0.08 19.71 14.59
C GLY A 193 0.10 18.31 15.19
N PHE A 194 1.22 17.59 15.05
CA PHE A 194 1.46 16.34 15.76
C PHE A 194 2.21 16.58 17.07
N ASN A 195 2.09 15.63 17.98
CA ASN A 195 2.93 15.55 19.17
C ASN A 195 4.41 15.43 18.77
N ASN A 196 5.30 16.17 19.44
CA ASN A 196 6.74 16.17 19.14
C ASN A 196 7.49 14.88 19.49
N ASP A 197 6.87 13.97 20.25
CA ASP A 197 7.46 12.68 20.57
C ASP A 197 6.99 11.60 19.60
N ILE A 198 7.77 11.39 18.53
CA ILE A 198 7.49 10.39 17.48
C ILE A 198 7.51 8.94 17.99
N SER A 199 8.15 8.69 19.14
CA SER A 199 8.23 7.34 19.72
C SER A 199 6.91 6.91 20.35
N LYS A 200 6.06 7.88 20.70
CA LYS A 200 4.75 7.64 21.31
C LYS A 200 3.70 7.31 20.26
N THR A 201 2.93 6.29 20.59
CA THR A 201 1.74 5.90 19.83
C THR A 201 0.49 6.20 20.64
N PHE A 202 -0.63 6.40 19.95
CA PHE A 202 -1.92 6.54 20.65
C PHE A 202 -2.24 5.32 21.51
N SER A 203 -2.06 4.10 21.00
CA SER A 203 -2.45 2.86 21.69
C SER A 203 -1.72 2.65 23.02
N GLN A 204 -0.43 3.00 23.09
CA GLN A 204 0.35 2.94 24.32
C GLN A 204 -0.09 3.99 25.35
N ASN A 205 -0.41 5.21 24.91
CA ASN A 205 -0.81 6.30 25.80
C ASN A 205 -2.25 6.14 26.32
N SER A 206 -3.18 5.72 25.46
CA SER A 206 -4.58 5.44 25.87
C SER A 206 -4.66 4.32 26.90
N SER A 207 -3.84 3.27 26.78
CA SER A 207 -3.80 2.16 27.73
C SER A 207 -3.22 2.53 29.11
N SER A 208 -2.39 3.57 29.17
CA SER A 208 -1.68 3.98 30.40
C SER A 208 -2.34 5.13 31.14
N ALA A 209 -3.13 5.97 30.47
CA ALA A 209 -3.62 7.21 31.03
C ALA A 209 -5.01 7.14 31.70
N ASN A 210 -5.73 6.00 31.69
CA ASN A 210 -7.16 5.91 32.04
C ASN A 210 -8.05 6.96 31.35
N ASN A 211 -7.54 7.64 30.32
CA ASN A 211 -8.22 8.67 29.57
C ASN A 211 -8.66 8.05 28.24
N THR A 212 -9.97 8.05 28.02
CA THR A 212 -10.58 7.73 26.73
C THR A 212 -10.39 8.91 25.78
N THR A 213 -9.16 9.18 25.36
CA THR A 213 -8.93 10.07 24.23
C THR A 213 -9.47 9.41 22.96
N ASP A 214 -10.08 10.19 22.07
CA ASP A 214 -10.64 9.67 20.83
C ASP A 214 -9.48 9.38 19.82
N PRO A 215 -9.39 8.17 19.23
CA PRO A 215 -8.47 7.86 18.12
C PRO A 215 -8.43 8.91 17.01
N VAL A 216 -9.58 9.52 16.73
CA VAL A 216 -9.78 10.44 15.60
C VAL A 216 -9.20 11.82 15.91
N THR A 217 -9.27 12.27 17.15
CA THR A 217 -8.79 13.60 17.58
C THR A 217 -7.35 13.58 18.10
N SER A 218 -6.70 12.41 18.08
CA SER A 218 -5.32 12.21 18.52
C SER A 218 -4.31 13.02 17.69
N ASP A 219 -3.33 13.60 18.37
CA ASP A 219 -2.18 14.29 17.79
C ASP A 219 -0.95 13.38 17.59
N PHE A 220 -1.04 12.08 17.88
CA PHE A 220 0.05 11.14 17.60
C PHE A 220 0.17 10.82 16.10
N LEU A 221 1.40 10.83 15.58
CA LEU A 221 1.70 10.41 14.19
C LEU A 221 1.34 8.94 13.96
N PHE A 222 1.51 8.11 14.98
CA PHE A 222 1.25 6.67 14.94
C PHE A 222 0.09 6.28 15.86
N TRP A 223 -0.79 5.42 15.32
CA TRP A 223 -1.85 4.77 16.08
C TRP A 223 -1.28 3.71 17.03
N ASP A 224 -0.48 2.82 16.45
CA ASP A 224 0.23 1.75 17.13
C ASP A 224 1.64 1.62 16.55
N SER A 225 2.35 0.58 16.95
CA SER A 225 3.73 0.32 16.53
C SER A 225 3.93 0.14 15.01
N TYR A 226 2.86 -0.06 14.23
CA TYR A 226 2.92 -0.42 12.80
C TYR A 226 1.97 0.39 11.90
N HIS A 227 1.07 1.19 12.47
CA HIS A 227 0.04 1.91 11.73
C HIS A 227 0.05 3.41 12.05
N LEU A 228 -0.21 4.22 11.01
CA LEU A 228 -0.35 5.66 11.16
C LEU A 228 -1.63 6.02 11.92
N GLY A 229 -1.56 7.12 12.66
CA GLY A 229 -2.73 7.75 13.27
C GLY A 229 -3.69 8.32 12.24
N HIS A 230 -4.93 8.55 12.67
CA HIS A 230 -6.01 9.04 11.80
C HIS A 230 -5.62 10.34 11.07
N LYS A 231 -5.07 11.31 11.81
CA LYS A 231 -4.63 12.61 11.25
C LYS A 231 -3.58 12.46 10.14
N ALA A 232 -2.62 11.55 10.30
CA ALA A 232 -1.61 11.28 9.28
C ALA A 232 -2.21 10.65 8.02
N GLN A 233 -3.19 9.77 8.19
CA GLN A 233 -3.94 9.20 7.06
C GLN A 233 -4.73 10.29 6.30
N ILE A 234 -5.32 11.27 6.99
CA ILE A 234 -5.99 12.42 6.33
C ILE A 234 -5.01 13.22 5.47
N LEU A 235 -3.80 13.51 5.99
CA LEU A 235 -2.80 14.26 5.22
C LEU A 235 -2.40 13.51 3.95
N ILE A 236 -2.20 12.19 4.05
CA ILE A 236 -1.91 11.34 2.89
C ILE A 236 -3.10 11.32 1.92
N MET A 237 -4.33 11.22 2.42
CA MET A 237 -5.52 11.23 1.56
C MET A 237 -5.63 12.52 0.76
N LYS A 238 -5.37 13.68 1.37
CA LYS A 238 -5.35 14.97 0.66
C LYS A 238 -4.30 15.01 -0.46
N ASP A 239 -3.13 14.43 -0.22
CA ASP A 239 -2.12 14.30 -1.27
C ASP A 239 -2.63 13.40 -2.42
N LEU A 240 -3.29 12.28 -2.11
CA LEU A 240 -3.86 11.37 -3.11
C LEU A 240 -5.01 11.99 -3.91
N GLU A 241 -5.86 12.79 -3.27
CA GLU A 241 -6.94 13.56 -3.92
C GLU A 241 -6.35 14.52 -4.96
N ASN A 242 -5.27 15.22 -4.62
CA ASN A 242 -4.56 16.12 -5.54
C ASN A 242 -3.92 15.36 -6.72
N LEU A 243 -3.55 14.09 -6.54
CA LEU A 243 -3.05 13.27 -7.63
C LEU A 243 -4.14 12.78 -8.56
N ALA A 244 -5.41 12.76 -8.15
CA ALA A 244 -6.56 12.31 -8.95
C ALA A 244 -7.78 13.25 -8.82
N PRO A 245 -7.63 14.55 -9.18
CA PRO A 245 -8.70 15.53 -8.97
C PRO A 245 -9.98 15.15 -9.72
N ASP A 246 -9.84 14.61 -10.93
CA ASP A 246 -10.96 14.19 -11.79
C ASP A 246 -11.83 13.06 -11.20
N TYR A 247 -11.38 12.42 -10.11
CA TYR A 247 -12.10 11.32 -9.46
C TYR A 247 -12.75 11.72 -8.12
N PHE A 248 -12.27 12.80 -7.50
CA PHE A 248 -12.76 13.26 -6.19
C PHE A 248 -13.53 14.59 -6.24
N SER A 249 -13.59 15.22 -7.42
CA SER A 249 -14.38 16.44 -7.69
C SER A 249 -15.87 16.17 -7.89
#